data_AF-A0A258E1L4-F1
#
_entry.id   AF-A0A258E1L4-F1
#
_cell.length_a   1.000
_cell.length_b   1.000
_cell.length_c   1.000
_cell.angle_alpha   90.00
_cell.angle_beta   90.00
_cell.angle_gamma   90.00
#
_symmetry.space_group_name_H-M   'P 1'
#
loop_
_entity.id
_entity.type
_entity.pdbx_description
1 polymer ?
#
loop_
_entity_poly.entity_id
_entity_poly.type
_entity_poly.pdbx_seq_one_letter_code
_entity_poly.pdbx_strand_id
1 'polypeptide(L)'
;MSLLLSTSAGFAADIPNMVGTWKPTGDLAAAFAGAYPVSEKKLASPIFDAKGNQWTLRIDVQDGRAFAGVSIGPDGKEFTLAGVLRADLKRFVYSNDRGIASGEVMGDTIEVCWTDVIEKVAGASCGTYRK
;
A
#
# COMPACT_ATOMS: atom_id res chain seq x y z
N MET A 1 -51.61 -12.29 -3.24
CA MET A 1 -50.49 -11.57 -2.62
C MET A 1 -49.25 -11.89 -3.43
N SER A 2 -48.95 -11.09 -4.46
CA SER A 2 -47.84 -11.36 -5.38
C SER A 2 -46.54 -10.81 -4.80
N LEU A 3 -45.56 -11.69 -4.55
CA LEU A 3 -44.19 -11.32 -4.20
C LEU A 3 -43.47 -10.85 -5.47
N LEU A 4 -43.09 -9.58 -5.52
CA LEU A 4 -42.12 -9.06 -6.50
C LEU A 4 -40.72 -9.43 -6.00
N LEU A 5 -40.04 -10.36 -6.67
CA LEU A 5 -38.61 -10.58 -6.47
C LEU A 5 -37.84 -9.43 -7.12
N SER A 6 -37.31 -8.52 -6.30
CA SER A 6 -36.29 -7.56 -6.73
C SER A 6 -34.99 -8.30 -7.01
N THR A 7 -34.71 -8.61 -8.27
CA THR A 7 -33.39 -9.04 -8.71
C THR A 7 -32.44 -7.85 -8.63
N SER A 8 -31.64 -7.79 -7.57
CA SER A 8 -30.48 -6.90 -7.51
C SER A 8 -29.50 -7.34 -8.61
N ALA A 9 -29.47 -6.60 -9.72
CA ALA A 9 -28.39 -6.69 -10.68
C ALA A 9 -27.11 -6.21 -9.98
N GLY A 10 -26.36 -7.14 -9.40
CA GLY A 10 -25.02 -6.87 -8.91
C GLY A 10 -24.14 -6.61 -10.11
N PHE A 11 -23.88 -5.34 -10.43
CA PHE A 11 -22.80 -4.99 -11.33
C PHE A 11 -21.50 -5.46 -10.68
N ALA A 12 -20.87 -6.48 -11.25
CA ALA A 12 -19.48 -6.78 -10.95
C ALA A 12 -18.70 -5.51 -11.30
N ALA A 13 -18.16 -4.81 -10.29
CA ALA A 13 -17.30 -3.67 -10.54
C ALA A 13 -16.12 -4.15 -11.38
N ASP A 14 -15.75 -3.39 -12.41
CA ASP A 14 -14.56 -3.71 -13.19
C ASP A 14 -13.33 -3.69 -12.27
N ILE A 15 -12.42 -4.63 -12.49
CA ILE A 15 -11.19 -4.71 -11.70
C ILE A 15 -10.34 -3.47 -12.00
N PRO A 16 -9.96 -2.65 -11.00
CA PRO A 16 -9.13 -1.47 -11.24
C PRO A 16 -7.80 -1.86 -11.86
N ASN A 17 -7.35 -1.07 -12.84
CA ASN A 17 -6.01 -1.21 -13.39
C ASN A 17 -4.98 -0.52 -12.48
N MET A 18 -4.20 -1.32 -11.77
CA MET A 18 -3.14 -0.90 -10.85
C MET A 18 -1.80 -0.68 -11.57
N VAL A 19 -1.62 -1.17 -12.80
CA VAL A 19 -0.36 -1.06 -13.57
C VAL A 19 0.03 0.40 -13.75
N GLY A 20 1.29 0.72 -13.47
CA GLY A 20 1.85 2.06 -13.55
C GLY A 20 2.74 2.42 -12.35
N THR A 21 3.29 3.63 -12.38
CA THR A 21 4.17 4.16 -11.33
C THR A 21 3.40 5.14 -10.45
N TRP A 22 3.15 4.76 -9.21
CA TRP A 22 2.48 5.55 -8.19
C TRP A 22 3.50 6.28 -7.34
N LYS A 23 3.47 7.61 -7.39
CA LYS A 23 4.34 8.50 -6.62
C LYS A 23 3.57 9.11 -5.45
N PRO A 24 4.23 9.32 -4.30
CA PRO A 24 3.59 9.93 -3.14
C PRO A 24 3.21 11.38 -3.46
N THR A 25 2.04 11.81 -2.99
CA THR A 25 1.53 13.18 -3.22
C THR A 25 2.08 14.20 -2.22
N GLY A 26 2.73 13.71 -1.15
CA GLY A 26 3.23 14.52 -0.03
C GLY A 26 2.39 14.43 1.23
N ASP A 27 1.18 13.85 1.17
CA ASP A 27 0.38 13.53 2.36
C ASP A 27 0.83 12.18 2.94
N LEU A 28 1.55 12.25 4.06
CA LEU A 28 2.13 11.09 4.72
C LEU A 28 2.16 11.27 6.24
N ALA A 29 1.85 10.19 6.96
CA ALA A 29 2.03 10.08 8.40
C ALA A 29 2.76 8.78 8.71
N ALA A 30 3.80 8.85 9.54
CA ALA A 30 4.54 7.68 10.01
C ALA A 30 4.79 7.71 11.52
N ALA A 31 4.88 6.53 12.11
CA ALA A 31 5.25 6.33 13.51
C ALA A 31 6.27 5.18 13.60
N PHE A 32 7.28 5.36 14.44
CA PHE A 32 8.31 4.34 14.68
C PHE A 32 8.59 4.19 16.18
N ALA A 33 8.72 2.95 16.64
CA ALA A 33 9.17 2.59 17.98
C ALA A 33 10.19 1.43 17.92
N GLY A 34 10.95 1.23 19.00
CA GLY A 34 12.02 0.24 19.05
C GLY A 34 13.30 0.76 18.40
N ALA A 35 13.45 0.56 17.09
CA ALA A 35 14.59 1.01 16.29
C ALA A 35 14.14 1.77 15.03
N TYR A 36 15.02 2.61 14.48
CA TYR A 36 14.75 3.33 13.23
C TYR A 36 14.99 2.42 12.00
N PRO A 37 14.08 2.33 11.00
CA PRO A 37 14.16 1.32 9.93
C PRO A 37 15.44 1.33 9.08
N VAL A 38 16.04 2.50 8.88
CA VAL A 38 17.22 2.66 8.00
C VAL A 38 18.54 2.44 8.74
N SER A 39 18.61 2.86 10.00
CA SER A 39 19.85 2.80 10.78
C SER A 39 19.89 1.67 11.80
N GLU A 40 18.73 1.06 12.06
CA GLU A 40 18.48 0.11 13.14
C GLU A 40 18.93 0.61 14.52
N LYS A 41 19.18 1.92 14.65
CA LYS A 41 19.52 2.54 15.93
C LYS A 41 18.29 2.51 16.82
N LYS A 42 18.49 2.01 18.04
CA LYS A 42 17.48 2.04 19.09
C LYS A 42 17.02 3.48 19.30
N LEU A 43 15.72 3.67 19.24
CA LEU A 43 15.05 4.93 19.55
C LEU A 43 14.91 5.06 21.07
N ALA A 44 15.19 6.27 21.58
CA ALA A 44 14.99 6.58 23.00
C ALA A 44 13.50 6.67 23.38
N SER A 45 12.66 7.05 22.42
CA SER A 45 11.21 7.17 22.53
C SER A 45 10.58 6.92 21.15
N PRO A 46 9.26 6.63 21.05
CA PRO A 46 8.57 6.66 19.78
C PRO A 46 8.77 8.00 19.07
N ILE A 47 8.86 7.94 17.74
CA ILE A 47 8.95 9.12 16.88
C ILE A 47 7.76 9.14 15.93
N PHE A 48 7.31 10.35 15.59
CA PHE A 48 6.25 10.59 14.61
C PHE A 48 6.85 11.44 13.49
N ASP A 49 6.82 10.92 12.27
CA ASP A 49 7.49 11.50 11.12
C ASP A 49 6.47 11.78 10.01
N ALA A 50 6.17 13.06 9.78
CA ALA A 50 5.28 13.51 8.71
C ALA A 50 5.96 13.56 7.34
N LYS A 51 7.27 13.28 7.27
CA LYS A 51 8.05 13.23 6.02
C LYS A 51 8.63 11.84 5.76
N GLY A 52 8.16 10.84 6.51
CA GLY A 52 8.60 9.45 6.44
C GLY A 52 8.90 9.02 5.00
N ASN A 53 10.00 8.28 4.85
CA ASN A 53 10.60 7.85 3.60
C ASN A 53 9.58 7.68 2.48
N GLN A 54 9.52 8.64 1.57
CA GLN A 54 8.57 8.64 0.47
C GLN A 54 8.96 7.57 -0.54
N TRP A 55 8.30 6.43 -0.48
CA TRP A 55 8.51 5.32 -1.41
C TRP A 55 7.76 5.58 -2.71
N THR A 56 8.25 5.05 -3.83
CA THR A 56 7.49 4.98 -5.09
C THR A 56 7.06 3.54 -5.32
N LEU A 57 5.80 3.33 -5.72
CA LEU A 57 5.27 2.02 -6.03
C LEU A 57 5.15 1.86 -7.55
N ARG A 58 5.88 0.93 -8.16
CA ARG A 58 5.75 0.61 -9.58
C ARG A 58 5.11 -0.77 -9.73
N ILE A 59 3.93 -0.82 -10.33
CA ILE A 59 3.23 -2.06 -10.66
C ILE A 59 3.46 -2.36 -12.14
N ASP A 60 4.11 -3.48 -12.42
CA ASP A 60 4.56 -3.84 -13.77
C ASP A 60 3.55 -4.73 -14.50
N VAL A 61 2.92 -5.65 -13.76
CA VAL A 61 1.97 -6.61 -14.31
C VAL A 61 0.80 -6.79 -13.36
N GLN A 62 -0.38 -7.00 -13.96
CA GLN A 62 -1.59 -7.35 -13.26
C GLN A 62 -2.34 -8.42 -14.06
N ASP A 63 -2.75 -9.49 -13.37
CA ASP A 63 -3.62 -10.54 -13.90
C ASP A 63 -4.84 -10.69 -12.97
N GLY A 64 -6.00 -10.24 -13.46
CA GLY A 64 -7.20 -10.08 -12.66
C GLY A 64 -6.92 -9.28 -11.40
N ARG A 65 -7.15 -9.88 -10.23
CA ARG A 65 -6.95 -9.23 -8.92
C ARG A 65 -5.51 -9.28 -8.42
N ALA A 66 -4.64 -10.09 -9.02
CA ALA A 66 -3.25 -10.23 -8.59
C ALA A 66 -2.34 -9.28 -9.38
N PHE A 67 -1.31 -8.74 -8.74
CA PHE A 67 -0.34 -7.85 -9.36
C PHE A 67 1.07 -8.03 -8.79
N ALA A 68 2.07 -7.63 -9.56
CA ALA A 68 3.47 -7.67 -9.14
C ALA A 68 4.24 -6.45 -9.69
N GLY A 69 5.35 -6.13 -9.03
CA GLY A 69 6.22 -5.01 -9.42
C GLY A 69 7.30 -4.75 -8.38
N VAL A 70 7.59 -3.48 -8.11
CA VAL A 70 8.61 -3.06 -7.14
C VAL A 70 8.16 -1.86 -6.31
N SER A 71 8.64 -1.82 -5.07
CA SER A 71 8.67 -0.62 -4.24
C SER A 71 10.07 -0.03 -4.31
N ILE A 72 10.17 1.27 -4.55
CA ILE A 72 11.44 1.98 -4.80
C ILE A 72 11.67 2.94 -3.64
N GLY A 73 12.76 2.73 -2.91
CA GLY A 73 13.15 3.56 -1.78
C GLY A 73 13.62 4.95 -2.21
N PRO A 74 13.72 5.91 -1.27
CA PRO A 74 14.30 7.23 -1.56
C PRO A 74 15.76 7.18 -2.05
N ASP A 75 16.46 6.08 -1.74
CA ASP A 75 17.82 5.76 -2.21
C ASP A 75 17.85 5.16 -3.63
N GLY A 76 16.69 4.99 -4.26
CA GLY A 76 16.54 4.36 -5.57
C GLY A 76 16.61 2.84 -5.56
N LYS A 77 16.76 2.20 -4.38
CA LYS A 77 16.79 0.74 -4.29
C LYS A 77 15.40 0.16 -4.52
N GLU A 78 15.33 -0.85 -5.39
CA GLU A 78 14.09 -1.57 -5.69
C GLU A 78 13.92 -2.80 -4.80
N PHE A 79 12.67 -3.04 -4.41
CA PHE A 79 12.25 -4.19 -3.60
C PHE A 79 11.05 -4.83 -4.27
N THR A 80 11.21 -6.06 -4.74
CA THR A 80 10.15 -6.81 -5.43
C THR A 80 8.94 -6.98 -4.53
N LEU A 81 7.76 -6.73 -5.07
CA LEU A 81 6.50 -6.94 -4.37
C LEU A 81 5.54 -7.83 -5.17
N ALA A 82 4.68 -8.49 -4.42
CA ALA A 82 3.50 -9.17 -4.92
C ALA A 82 2.28 -8.70 -4.11
N GLY A 83 1.16 -8.47 -4.79
CA GLY A 83 -0.05 -7.99 -4.15
C GLY A 83 -1.34 -8.48 -4.79
N VAL A 84 -2.45 -8.22 -4.10
CA VAL A 84 -3.77 -8.66 -4.51
C VAL A 84 -4.85 -7.65 -4.08
N LEU A 85 -5.78 -7.39 -4.98
CA LEU A 85 -7.04 -6.70 -4.71
C LEU A 85 -8.00 -7.63 -3.95
N ARG A 86 -8.57 -7.13 -2.86
CA ARG A 86 -9.62 -7.79 -2.09
C ARG A 86 -10.87 -7.96 -2.94
N ALA A 87 -11.82 -8.77 -2.46
CA ALA A 87 -13.05 -9.09 -3.18
C ALA A 87 -13.92 -7.86 -3.50
N ASP A 88 -13.77 -6.77 -2.76
CA ASP A 88 -14.46 -5.50 -3.00
C ASP A 88 -13.86 -4.66 -4.14
N LEU A 89 -12.70 -5.07 -4.68
CA LEU A 89 -11.94 -4.38 -5.72
C LEU A 89 -11.56 -2.94 -5.38
N LYS A 90 -11.67 -2.55 -4.11
CA LYS A 90 -11.31 -1.22 -3.61
C LYS A 90 -10.09 -1.28 -2.73
N ARG A 91 -9.92 -2.35 -1.97
CA ARG A 91 -8.80 -2.50 -1.04
C ARG A 91 -7.83 -3.52 -1.57
N PHE A 92 -6.55 -3.34 -1.31
CA PHE A 92 -5.51 -4.30 -1.67
C PHE A 92 -4.56 -4.54 -0.51
N VAL A 93 -3.79 -5.61 -0.63
CA VAL A 93 -2.62 -5.87 0.20
C VAL A 93 -1.44 -6.19 -0.71
N TYR A 94 -0.22 -5.86 -0.27
CA TYR A 94 0.98 -6.36 -0.91
C TYR A 94 2.07 -6.62 0.13
N SER A 95 3.05 -7.42 -0.23
CA SER A 95 4.22 -7.70 0.60
C SER A 95 5.50 -7.57 -0.21
N ASN A 96 6.58 -7.17 0.43
CA ASN A 96 7.95 -7.35 -0.05
C ASN A 96 8.82 -7.94 1.08
N ASP A 97 10.14 -7.96 0.89
CA ASP A 97 11.13 -8.47 1.86
C ASP A 97 11.30 -7.61 3.12
N ARG A 98 10.79 -6.37 3.13
CA ARG A 98 10.92 -5.41 4.25
C ARG A 98 9.64 -5.26 5.06
N GLY A 99 8.50 -5.67 4.52
CA GLY A 99 7.22 -5.51 5.21
C GLY A 99 5.99 -5.82 4.38
N ILE A 100 4.86 -5.40 4.93
CA ILE A 100 3.54 -5.58 4.35
C ILE A 100 2.85 -4.24 4.22
N ALA A 101 1.95 -4.14 3.26
CA ALA A 101 1.08 -3.00 3.09
C ALA A 101 -0.37 -3.42 2.91
N SER A 102 -1.26 -2.56 3.37
CA SER A 102 -2.66 -2.52 2.95
C SER A 102 -2.93 -1.18 2.27
N GLY A 103 -3.80 -1.15 1.28
CA GLY A 103 -4.16 0.10 0.63
C GLY A 103 -5.58 0.13 0.10
N GLU A 104 -5.98 1.30 -0.35
CA GLU A 104 -7.31 1.57 -0.91
C GLU A 104 -7.20 2.37 -2.21
N VAL A 105 -8.00 2.00 -3.20
CA VAL A 105 -8.14 2.66 -4.48
C VAL A 105 -9.23 3.72 -4.38
N MET A 106 -8.86 4.97 -4.65
CA MET A 106 -9.70 6.15 -4.51
C MET A 106 -9.75 6.92 -5.84
N GLY A 107 -10.19 6.24 -6.90
CA GLY A 107 -10.23 6.81 -8.25
C GLY A 107 -8.85 6.83 -8.91
N ASP A 108 -8.30 8.03 -9.13
CA ASP A 108 -6.98 8.26 -9.72
C ASP A 108 -5.83 8.23 -8.69
N THR A 109 -6.17 8.04 -7.42
CA THR A 109 -5.24 7.96 -6.30
C THR A 109 -5.37 6.64 -5.56
N ILE A 110 -4.32 6.29 -4.82
CA ILE A 110 -4.36 5.20 -3.84
C ILE A 110 -3.87 5.71 -2.50
N GLU A 111 -4.41 5.17 -1.41
CA GLU A 111 -3.77 5.23 -0.10
C GLU A 111 -2.99 3.93 0.10
N VAL A 112 -1.77 4.04 0.62
CA VAL A 112 -0.95 2.89 1.01
C VAL A 112 -0.52 3.05 2.45
N CYS A 113 -0.91 2.09 3.28
CA CYS A 113 -0.50 1.94 4.66
C CYS A 113 0.49 0.79 4.79
N TRP A 114 1.71 1.10 5.21
CA TRP A 114 2.86 0.21 5.39
C TRP A 114 3.00 -0.23 6.85
N THR A 115 3.54 -1.43 7.05
CA THR A 115 4.03 -1.91 8.35
C THR A 115 5.34 -2.67 8.15
N ASP A 116 6.37 -2.29 8.90
CA ASP A 116 7.68 -2.93 8.85
C ASP A 116 7.62 -4.35 9.45
N VAL A 117 8.38 -5.29 8.87
CA VAL A 117 8.64 -6.62 9.46
C VAL A 117 10.13 -6.81 9.78
N ILE A 118 10.87 -5.71 9.88
CA ILE A 118 12.29 -5.67 10.22
C ILE A 118 12.44 -5.96 11.72
N GLU A 119 13.41 -6.79 12.08
CA GLU A 119 13.67 -7.12 13.49
C GLU A 119 13.89 -5.84 14.32
N LYS A 120 13.27 -5.75 15.50
CA LYS A 120 13.38 -4.62 16.45
C LYS A 120 12.77 -3.29 15.97
N VAL A 121 12.21 -3.23 14.77
CA VAL A 121 11.51 -2.06 14.24
C VAL A 121 10.01 -2.26 14.38
N ALA A 122 9.35 -1.37 15.10
CA ALA A 122 7.89 -1.25 15.09
C ALA A 122 7.52 0.02 14.32
N GLY A 123 7.45 -0.09 12.99
CA GLY A 123 7.19 1.02 12.08
C GLY A 123 5.86 0.86 11.36
N ALA A 124 5.11 1.96 11.26
CA ALA A 124 3.89 2.04 10.47
C ALA A 124 3.79 3.41 9.79
N SER A 125 3.23 3.45 8.59
CA SER A 125 2.96 4.71 7.90
C SER A 125 1.79 4.61 6.95
N CYS A 126 1.07 5.70 6.70
CA CYS A 126 0.11 5.80 5.61
C CYS A 126 0.44 7.01 4.75
N GLY A 127 0.20 6.92 3.44
CA GLY A 127 0.29 8.07 2.55
C GLY A 127 -0.51 7.88 1.28
N THR A 128 -0.80 8.99 0.61
CA THR A 128 -1.53 8.99 -0.67
C THR A 128 -0.59 9.08 -1.85
N TYR A 129 -0.96 8.42 -2.95
CA TYR A 129 -0.16 8.29 -4.15
C TYR A 129 -1.00 8.55 -5.40
N ARG A 130 -0.34 9.02 -6.45
CA ARG A 130 -0.93 9.23 -7.76
C ARG A 130 0.00 8.70 -8.86
N LYS A 131 -0.58 8.22 -9.95
CA LYS A 131 0.14 7.81 -11.17
C LYS A 131 0.83 8.98 -11.89
#